data_AF-A0A5P8K6Z2-F1
#
_entry.id   AF-A0A5P8K6Z2-F1
#
_cell.length_a   1.000
_cell.length_b   1.000
_cell.length_c   1.000
_cell.angle_alpha   90.00
_cell.angle_beta   90.00
_cell.angle_gamma   90.00
#
_symmetry.space_group_name_H-M   'P 1'
#
loop_
_entity.id
_entity.type
_entity.pdbx_description
1 polymer ?
#
loop_
_entity_poly.entity_id
_entity_poly.type
_entity_poly.pdbx_seq_one_letter_code
_entity_poly.pdbx_strand_id
1 'polypeptide(L)'
;MSSPTSSATNSPTSSATNSPTGSATNSPTNSPTGSATNSPTNSPTNNRVHSSVHTPVHSETPLDASPPVRFDTKIAVLLRDDLETWQRLNVTSFLVSGLGPTVPEVIGESYEDADGTAYLPMFRQPVFVFEGTKEVLKAAHTRALTRALPRAVFTSDLFTTGNDRDNRAAVRAVAAAGLDLVGLAVYGPRNSVDKVVKGARMHP
;
A
#
# COMPACT_ATOMS: atom_id res chain seq x y z
N MET A 1 -27.13 -38.95 -71.90
CA MET A 1 -25.96 -39.72 -71.44
C MET A 1 -24.91 -38.70 -71.01
N SER A 2 -24.41 -38.56 -69.78
CA SER A 2 -24.69 -39.09 -68.46
C SER A 2 -24.00 -38.12 -67.47
N SER A 3 -24.60 -37.85 -66.30
CA SER A 3 -23.92 -37.31 -65.10
C SER A 3 -22.87 -38.34 -64.57
N PRO A 4 -21.96 -38.05 -63.59
CA PRO A 4 -22.27 -37.52 -62.24
C PRO A 4 -21.25 -36.55 -61.55
N THR A 5 -21.81 -35.70 -60.68
CA THR A 5 -21.54 -35.45 -59.24
C THR A 5 -20.14 -35.67 -58.60
N SER A 6 -19.65 -34.68 -57.83
CA SER A 6 -19.59 -34.72 -56.34
C SER A 6 -18.94 -33.46 -55.72
N SER A 7 -19.48 -33.06 -54.57
CA SER A 7 -19.18 -31.91 -53.72
C SER A 7 -18.27 -32.29 -52.54
N ALA A 8 -17.49 -31.35 -52.01
CA ALA A 8 -16.96 -31.43 -50.64
C ALA A 8 -16.71 -30.03 -50.03
N THR A 9 -17.33 -29.86 -48.86
CA THR A 9 -17.28 -28.76 -47.88
C THR A 9 -15.99 -28.81 -47.06
N ASN A 10 -15.51 -27.65 -46.56
CA ASN A 10 -15.12 -27.44 -45.13
C ASN A 10 -14.48 -26.06 -44.89
N SER A 11 -15.11 -25.28 -44.01
CA SER A 11 -14.57 -24.10 -43.33
C SER A 11 -13.78 -24.52 -42.07
N PRO A 12 -12.74 -23.78 -41.65
CA PRO A 12 -12.26 -23.87 -40.28
C PRO A 12 -12.64 -22.63 -39.47
N THR A 13 -13.44 -22.87 -38.42
CA THR A 13 -13.59 -22.01 -37.24
C THR A 13 -12.58 -22.48 -36.20
N SER A 14 -11.74 -21.60 -35.65
CA SER A 14 -11.07 -21.88 -34.37
C SER A 14 -10.85 -20.59 -33.58
N SER A 15 -11.68 -20.43 -32.55
CA SER A 15 -11.55 -19.47 -31.47
C SER A 15 -10.55 -20.02 -30.44
N ALA A 16 -9.45 -19.32 -30.20
CA ALA A 16 -8.50 -19.65 -29.15
C ALA A 16 -8.68 -18.69 -27.96
N THR A 17 -9.31 -19.20 -26.90
CA THR A 17 -9.36 -18.62 -25.56
C THR A 17 -8.16 -19.13 -24.78
N ASN A 18 -7.26 -18.26 -24.31
CA ASN A 18 -6.21 -18.64 -23.36
C ASN A 18 -6.29 -17.75 -22.10
N SER A 19 -6.74 -18.35 -21.00
CA SER A 19 -6.57 -17.85 -19.64
C SER A 19 -5.43 -18.64 -18.97
N PRO A 20 -4.39 -18.00 -18.42
CA PRO A 20 -3.39 -18.73 -17.65
C PRO A 20 -3.73 -18.72 -16.15
N THR A 21 -4.14 -19.89 -15.65
CA THR A 21 -4.17 -20.21 -14.21
C THR A 21 -2.87 -20.95 -13.88
N GLY A 22 -1.96 -20.30 -13.15
CA GLY A 22 -0.68 -20.89 -12.75
C GLY A 22 -0.43 -20.68 -11.26
N SER A 23 -0.89 -21.63 -10.44
CA SER A 23 -0.53 -21.73 -9.02
C SER A 23 0.91 -22.24 -8.89
N ALA A 24 1.81 -21.41 -8.39
CA ALA A 24 3.17 -21.82 -8.04
C ALA A 24 3.23 -22.21 -6.56
N THR A 25 3.22 -23.52 -6.32
CA THR A 25 3.51 -24.17 -5.03
C THR A 25 5.01 -24.36 -4.91
N ASN A 26 5.68 -23.81 -3.89
CA ASN A 26 7.01 -24.22 -3.43
C ASN A 26 7.22 -23.76 -1.98
N SER A 27 7.05 -24.67 -1.01
CA SER A 27 7.42 -24.46 0.40
C SER A 27 8.69 -25.25 0.72
N PRO A 28 9.76 -24.63 1.26
CA PRO A 28 10.86 -25.37 1.88
C PRO A 28 10.57 -25.66 3.36
N THR A 29 10.66 -26.93 3.72
CA THR A 29 10.68 -27.48 5.08
C THR A 29 12.02 -27.20 5.74
N ASN A 30 12.05 -26.69 6.98
CA ASN A 30 13.15 -26.91 7.92
C ASN A 30 12.68 -26.64 9.37
N SER A 31 12.69 -27.70 10.19
CA SER A 31 12.50 -27.66 11.64
C SER A 31 13.86 -27.64 12.35
N PRO A 32 13.97 -26.93 13.48
CA PRO A 32 14.83 -27.37 14.57
C PRO A 32 14.05 -27.58 15.86
N THR A 33 14.23 -28.79 16.40
CA THR A 33 13.89 -29.28 17.74
C THR A 33 14.78 -28.64 18.80
N GLY A 34 14.23 -28.28 19.95
CA GLY A 34 15.00 -27.83 21.11
C GLY A 34 14.13 -27.55 22.33
N SER A 35 13.86 -28.59 23.11
CA SER A 35 13.12 -28.57 24.37
C SER A 35 13.90 -27.87 25.49
N ALA A 36 13.23 -27.06 26.31
CA ALA A 36 13.65 -26.77 27.68
C ALA A 36 12.44 -26.76 28.61
N THR A 37 12.64 -27.34 29.78
CA THR A 37 11.67 -28.00 30.65
C THR A 37 11.79 -27.43 32.06
N ASN A 38 10.62 -27.17 32.70
CA ASN A 38 10.31 -27.08 34.13
C ASN A 38 10.97 -26.00 35.02
N SER A 39 10.16 -25.24 35.76
CA SER A 39 9.72 -25.63 37.12
C SER A 39 8.83 -24.56 37.81
N PRO A 40 7.76 -24.97 38.54
CA PRO A 40 6.99 -24.10 39.44
C PRO A 40 7.56 -24.16 40.87
N THR A 41 7.37 -23.10 41.67
CA THR A 41 7.67 -23.13 43.12
C THR A 41 6.46 -22.65 43.94
N ASN A 42 6.10 -23.47 44.94
CA ASN A 42 4.96 -23.32 45.85
C ASN A 42 5.29 -22.47 47.10
N SER A 43 4.33 -21.62 47.50
CA SER A 43 3.67 -21.46 48.85
C SER A 43 4.51 -21.20 50.13
N PRO A 44 3.90 -20.94 51.34
CA PRO A 44 2.63 -20.30 51.75
C PRO A 44 2.77 -19.26 52.92
N THR A 45 1.64 -18.68 53.39
CA THR A 45 1.11 -18.67 54.81
C THR A 45 0.68 -17.30 55.42
N ASN A 46 -0.60 -17.23 55.84
CA ASN A 46 -1.23 -16.47 56.96
C ASN A 46 -1.22 -14.92 56.98
N ASN A 47 -2.23 -14.19 57.46
CA ASN A 47 -3.33 -14.50 58.40
C ASN A 47 -4.39 -13.37 58.40
N ARG A 48 -5.64 -13.74 58.71
CA ARG A 48 -6.61 -13.03 59.60
C ARG A 48 -7.36 -11.75 59.16
N VAL A 49 -8.64 -11.96 58.85
CA VAL A 49 -9.89 -11.25 59.27
C VAL A 49 -9.80 -9.78 59.69
N HIS A 50 -10.51 -8.89 58.97
CA HIS A 50 -11.49 -7.96 59.56
C HIS A 50 -12.43 -7.38 58.48
N SER A 51 -13.72 -7.46 58.78
CA SER A 51 -14.84 -6.92 58.02
C SER A 51 -14.80 -5.38 58.02
N SER A 52 -14.92 -4.75 56.86
CA SER A 52 -15.44 -3.39 56.73
C SER A 52 -15.98 -3.18 55.32
N VAL A 53 -17.25 -2.80 55.28
CA VAL A 53 -18.01 -2.44 54.09
C VAL A 53 -17.33 -1.24 53.43
N HIS A 54 -16.87 -1.41 52.18
CA HIS A 54 -16.46 -0.29 51.35
C HIS A 54 -17.20 -0.34 50.02
N THR A 55 -17.93 0.73 49.76
CA THR A 55 -18.56 1.08 48.47
C THR A 55 -17.55 0.94 47.33
N PRO A 56 -17.93 0.35 46.18
CA PRO A 56 -17.04 0.34 45.02
C PRO A 56 -17.02 1.75 44.44
N VAL A 57 -15.99 2.53 44.80
CA VAL A 57 -15.60 3.67 43.97
C VAL A 57 -14.88 3.06 42.78
N HIS A 58 -15.60 2.90 41.67
CA HIS A 58 -15.00 2.66 40.36
C HIS A 58 -14.12 3.88 40.03
N SER A 59 -12.87 3.83 40.48
CA SER A 59 -11.81 4.69 39.96
C SER A 59 -11.35 4.05 38.65
N GLU A 60 -12.16 4.22 37.60
CA GLU A 60 -11.66 4.06 36.24
C GLU A 60 -10.62 5.15 36.04
N THR A 61 -9.35 4.77 36.26
CA THR A 61 -8.23 5.55 35.75
C THR A 61 -8.40 5.53 34.23
N PRO A 62 -8.61 6.68 33.55
CA PRO A 62 -8.73 6.66 32.10
C PRO A 62 -7.43 6.08 31.57
N LEU A 63 -7.51 4.92 30.91
CA LEU A 63 -6.40 4.34 30.19
C LEU A 63 -5.91 5.37 29.18
N ASP A 64 -4.78 5.98 29.52
CA ASP A 64 -3.83 6.59 28.61
C ASP A 64 -4.44 7.41 27.45
N ALA A 65 -5.04 8.55 27.78
CA ALA A 65 -5.38 9.55 26.76
C ALA A 65 -4.11 10.32 26.35
N SER A 66 -3.14 9.61 25.78
CA SER A 66 -2.02 10.24 25.08
C SER A 66 -2.61 11.19 24.02
N PRO A 67 -2.14 12.47 23.95
CA PRO A 67 -2.73 13.46 23.06
C PRO A 67 -2.63 12.99 21.59
N PRO A 68 -3.59 13.36 20.72
CA PRO A 68 -3.58 12.92 19.34
C PRO A 68 -2.27 13.33 18.66
N VAL A 69 -1.52 12.35 18.16
CA VAL A 69 -0.24 12.57 17.49
C VAL A 69 -0.48 13.46 16.27
N ARG A 70 0.09 14.67 16.29
CA ARG A 70 0.07 15.60 15.16
C ARG A 70 1.39 15.53 14.42
N PHE A 71 1.32 15.29 13.12
CA PHE A 71 2.48 15.35 12.23
C PHE A 71 2.50 16.71 11.54
N ASP A 72 3.62 17.41 11.52
CA ASP A 72 3.76 18.64 10.70
C ASP A 72 3.92 18.32 9.20
N THR A 73 4.20 17.05 8.90
CA THR A 73 4.33 16.51 7.55
C THR A 73 3.09 15.74 7.11
N LYS A 74 2.99 15.49 5.80
CA LYS A 74 1.87 14.79 5.17
C LYS A 74 2.38 13.90 4.04
N ILE A 75 1.84 12.69 3.95
CA ILE A 75 1.93 11.85 2.75
C ILE A 75 0.62 12.02 1.99
N ALA A 76 0.70 12.37 0.71
CA ALA A 76 -0.47 12.41 -0.16
C ALA A 76 -0.22 11.57 -1.43
N VAL A 77 -1.22 10.80 -1.81
CA VAL A 77 -1.28 10.07 -3.08
C VAL A 77 -2.39 10.70 -3.90
N LEU A 78 -2.12 11.06 -5.16
CA LEU A 78 -3.11 11.58 -6.10
C LEU A 78 -3.19 10.60 -7.27
N LEU A 79 -4.39 10.11 -7.56
CA LEU A 79 -4.68 9.16 -8.64
C LEU A 79 -5.51 9.82 -9.74
N ARG A 80 -5.38 9.33 -10.97
CA ARG A 80 -6.25 9.75 -12.06
C ARG A 80 -7.64 9.16 -11.87
N ASP A 81 -8.66 9.97 -12.10
CA ASP A 81 -10.06 9.64 -11.79
C ASP A 81 -10.72 8.67 -12.80
N ASP A 82 -10.04 8.34 -13.90
CA ASP A 82 -10.49 7.39 -14.91
C ASP A 82 -9.95 5.96 -14.70
N LEU A 83 -9.17 5.72 -13.63
CA LEU A 83 -8.61 4.40 -13.35
C LEU A 83 -9.67 3.44 -12.78
N GLU A 84 -9.55 2.16 -13.16
CA GLU A 84 -10.27 1.06 -12.52
C GLU A 84 -9.83 0.88 -11.06
N THR A 85 -10.70 0.35 -10.20
CA THR A 85 -10.41 0.16 -8.77
C THR A 85 -9.12 -0.64 -8.54
N TRP A 86 -8.91 -1.72 -9.29
CA TRP A 86 -7.71 -2.54 -9.14
C TRP A 86 -6.43 -1.79 -9.59
N GLN A 87 -6.54 -0.93 -10.62
CA GLN A 87 -5.42 -0.08 -11.07
C GLN A 87 -5.05 0.93 -9.98
N ARG A 88 -6.04 1.53 -9.33
CA ARG A 88 -5.82 2.48 -8.21
C ARG A 88 -5.06 1.85 -7.07
N LEU A 89 -5.45 0.63 -6.68
CA LEU A 89 -4.76 -0.14 -5.63
C LEU A 89 -3.31 -0.45 -6.02
N ASN A 90 -3.11 -0.93 -7.25
CA ASN A 90 -1.79 -1.24 -7.78
C ASN A 90 -0.88 0.00 -7.83
N VAL A 91 -1.35 1.08 -8.45
CA VAL A 91 -0.62 2.36 -8.55
C VAL A 91 -0.28 2.90 -7.17
N THR A 92 -1.23 2.89 -6.23
CA THR A 92 -0.98 3.34 -4.85
C THR A 92 0.14 2.54 -4.19
N SER A 93 0.12 1.20 -4.32
CA SER A 93 1.14 0.33 -3.73
C SER A 93 2.56 0.62 -4.26
N PHE A 94 2.70 0.86 -5.56
CA PHE A 94 3.99 1.23 -6.16
C PHE A 94 4.45 2.64 -5.78
N LEU A 95 3.52 3.59 -5.72
CA LEU A 95 3.87 4.98 -5.41
C LEU A 95 4.41 5.12 -3.98
N VAL A 96 3.79 4.43 -3.02
CA VAL A 96 4.19 4.55 -1.63
C VAL A 96 5.47 3.76 -1.31
N SER A 97 5.77 2.68 -2.05
CA SER A 97 6.99 1.90 -1.84
C SER A 97 8.27 2.72 -2.06
N GLY A 98 8.23 3.75 -2.92
CA GLY A 98 9.36 4.64 -3.16
C GLY A 98 9.67 5.62 -2.00
N LEU A 99 8.71 5.86 -1.10
CA LEU A 99 8.90 6.83 -0.01
C LEU A 99 9.73 6.28 1.14
N GLY A 100 9.47 5.05 1.58
CA GLY A 100 10.13 4.46 2.76
C GLY A 100 11.66 4.46 2.69
N PRO A 101 12.27 3.92 1.62
CA PRO A 101 13.73 3.89 1.48
C PRO A 101 14.38 5.28 1.33
N THR A 102 13.67 6.23 0.74
CA THR A 102 14.21 7.57 0.43
C THR A 102 13.99 8.56 1.58
N VAL A 103 12.98 8.31 2.40
CA VAL A 103 12.55 9.18 3.49
C VAL A 103 12.36 8.32 4.75
N PRO A 104 13.46 7.87 5.40
CA PRO A 104 13.37 6.91 6.49
C PRO A 104 12.47 7.37 7.64
N GLU A 105 12.37 8.69 7.86
CA GLU A 105 11.52 9.28 8.90
C GLU A 105 10.02 9.04 8.68
N VAL A 106 9.56 8.52 7.53
CA VAL A 106 8.13 8.16 7.37
C VAL A 106 7.81 6.76 7.87
N ILE A 107 8.82 5.91 8.06
CA ILE A 107 8.67 4.53 8.52
C ILE A 107 8.71 4.51 10.05
N GLY A 108 7.80 3.74 10.65
CA GLY A 108 7.73 3.52 12.10
C GLY A 108 8.59 2.34 12.54
N GLU A 109 8.24 1.81 13.71
CA GLU A 109 8.87 0.61 14.26
C GLU A 109 8.21 -0.66 13.72
N SER A 110 8.90 -1.79 13.88
CA SER A 110 8.32 -3.10 13.61
C SER A 110 7.09 -3.33 14.48
N TYR A 111 6.06 -3.91 13.89
CA TYR A 111 4.87 -4.31 14.62
C TYR A 111 5.15 -5.65 15.31
N GLU A 112 4.53 -5.89 16.45
CA GLU A 112 4.64 -7.14 17.20
C GLU A 112 3.23 -7.53 17.64
N ASP A 113 2.85 -8.79 17.46
CA ASP A 113 1.61 -9.30 18.06
C ASP A 113 1.79 -9.61 19.55
N ALA A 114 0.72 -10.00 20.23
CA ALA A 114 0.76 -10.32 21.65
C ALA A 114 1.61 -11.57 21.97
N ASP A 115 1.96 -12.39 20.97
CA ASP A 115 2.73 -13.61 21.12
C ASP A 115 4.24 -13.39 20.80
N GLY A 116 4.63 -12.17 20.44
CA GLY A 116 6.00 -11.81 20.11
C GLY A 116 6.39 -12.04 18.64
N THR A 117 5.44 -12.30 17.75
CA THR A 117 5.72 -12.40 16.32
C THR A 117 5.96 -11.00 15.74
N ALA A 118 7.17 -10.77 15.22
CA ALA A 118 7.51 -9.53 14.57
C ALA A 118 6.98 -9.45 13.13
N TYR A 119 6.47 -8.28 12.75
CA TYR A 119 6.03 -7.91 11.41
C TYR A 119 6.81 -6.69 10.89
N LEU A 120 6.70 -6.45 9.59
CA LEU A 120 7.39 -5.33 8.93
C LEU A 120 6.91 -3.97 9.48
N PRO A 121 7.80 -2.97 9.57
CA PRO A 121 7.40 -1.62 9.88
C PRO A 121 6.58 -1.01 8.73
N MET A 122 5.65 -0.13 9.06
CA MET A 122 4.78 0.60 8.11
C MET A 122 4.90 2.11 8.30
N PHE A 123 4.17 2.91 7.52
CA PHE A 123 4.16 4.36 7.72
C PHE A 123 3.67 4.72 9.11
N ARG A 124 4.43 5.55 9.82
CA ARG A 124 4.03 6.06 11.13
C ARG A 124 3.03 7.21 11.08
N GLN A 125 2.67 7.69 9.89
CA GLN A 125 1.71 8.78 9.68
C GLN A 125 0.69 8.41 8.59
N PRO A 126 -0.52 9.00 8.60
CA PRO A 126 -1.55 8.70 7.61
C PRO A 126 -1.14 9.02 6.16
N VAL A 127 -1.58 8.18 5.23
CA VAL A 127 -1.53 8.42 3.78
C VAL A 127 -2.88 8.95 3.33
N PHE A 128 -2.92 10.18 2.82
CA PHE A 128 -4.15 10.78 2.28
C PHE A 128 -4.25 10.49 0.78
N VAL A 129 -5.30 9.77 0.38
CA VAL A 129 -5.52 9.41 -1.03
C VAL A 129 -6.54 10.35 -1.67
N PHE A 130 -6.15 10.95 -2.78
CA PHE A 130 -6.94 11.89 -3.56
C PHE A 130 -7.11 11.36 -4.98
N GLU A 131 -8.10 11.89 -5.68
CA GLU A 131 -8.25 11.71 -7.11
C GLU A 131 -8.53 13.02 -7.83
N GLY A 132 -8.25 13.05 -9.12
CA GLY A 132 -8.55 14.16 -10.01
C GLY A 132 -8.19 13.86 -11.46
N THR A 133 -8.53 14.81 -12.33
CA THR A 133 -8.28 14.65 -13.77
C THR A 133 -6.78 14.64 -14.10
N LYS A 134 -6.46 14.27 -15.34
CA LYS A 134 -5.10 14.35 -15.91
C LYS A 134 -4.47 15.74 -15.74
N GLU A 135 -5.25 16.81 -15.91
CA GLU A 135 -4.81 18.19 -15.78
C GLU A 135 -4.45 18.53 -14.32
N VAL A 136 -5.25 18.03 -13.37
CA VAL A 136 -4.97 18.18 -11.93
C VAL A 136 -3.66 17.49 -11.57
N LEU A 137 -3.44 16.26 -12.07
CA LEU A 137 -2.18 15.52 -11.88
C LEU A 137 -0.97 16.27 -12.47
N LYS A 138 -1.09 16.78 -13.70
CA LYS A 138 -0.02 17.56 -14.35
C LYS A 138 0.33 18.82 -13.55
N ALA A 139 -0.68 19.53 -13.05
CA ALA A 139 -0.50 20.70 -12.21
C ALA A 139 0.14 20.35 -10.87
N ALA A 140 -0.30 19.26 -10.23
CA ALA A 140 0.27 18.77 -8.97
C ALA A 140 1.75 18.37 -9.14
N HIS A 141 2.10 17.64 -10.20
CA HIS A 141 3.47 17.27 -10.52
C HIS A 141 4.37 18.51 -10.71
N THR A 142 3.89 19.50 -11.46
CA THR A 142 4.61 20.77 -11.65
C THR A 142 4.86 21.48 -10.32
N ARG A 143 3.85 21.57 -9.44
CA ARG A 143 3.99 22.18 -8.12
C ARG A 143 4.95 21.40 -7.21
N ALA A 144 4.93 20.08 -7.25
CA ALA A 144 5.87 19.25 -6.51
C ALA A 144 7.33 19.51 -6.99
N LEU A 145 7.54 19.69 -8.30
CA LEU A 145 8.85 20.08 -8.90
C LEU A 145 9.30 21.43 -8.41
N THR A 146 8.49 22.46 -8.57
CA THR A 146 8.82 23.82 -8.13
C THR A 146 9.13 23.90 -6.62
N ARG A 147 8.54 23.03 -5.81
CA ARG A 147 8.74 22.98 -4.35
C ARG A 147 9.83 22.01 -3.88
N ALA A 148 10.50 21.31 -4.79
CA ALA A 148 11.53 20.31 -4.48
C ALA A 148 11.08 19.22 -3.47
N LEU A 149 9.80 18.83 -3.45
CA LEU A 149 9.28 17.84 -2.50
C LEU A 149 9.63 16.40 -2.90
N PRO A 150 10.00 15.48 -1.98
CA PRO A 150 10.11 14.06 -2.30
C PRO A 150 8.82 13.53 -2.96
N ARG A 151 8.96 12.73 -4.02
CA ARG A 151 7.82 12.23 -4.80
C ARG A 151 8.10 10.89 -5.49
N ALA A 152 7.05 10.16 -5.79
CA ALA A 152 7.05 9.04 -6.72
C ALA A 152 6.02 9.30 -7.83
N VAL A 153 6.26 8.77 -9.03
CA VAL A 153 5.38 8.93 -10.19
C VAL A 153 5.03 7.57 -10.78
N PHE A 154 3.84 7.47 -11.36
CA PHE A 154 3.41 6.34 -12.15
C PHE A 154 2.79 6.88 -13.44
N THR A 155 3.32 6.47 -14.61
CA THR A 155 2.75 6.83 -15.92
C THR A 155 1.93 5.69 -16.49
N SER A 156 1.02 5.99 -17.42
CA SER A 156 0.16 4.98 -18.06
C SER A 156 0.97 3.87 -18.76
N ASP A 157 2.13 4.19 -19.33
CA ASP A 157 3.01 3.24 -20.01
C ASP A 157 3.44 2.08 -19.09
N LEU A 158 3.54 2.32 -17.77
CA LEU A 158 3.99 1.31 -16.79
C LEU A 158 2.99 0.15 -16.63
N PHE A 159 1.76 0.28 -17.11
CA PHE A 159 0.82 -0.84 -17.15
C PHE A 159 1.17 -1.87 -18.23
N THR A 160 2.01 -1.51 -19.20
CA THR A 160 2.34 -2.37 -20.35
C THR A 160 3.72 -3.03 -20.24
N THR A 161 4.48 -2.66 -19.21
CA THR A 161 5.83 -3.14 -18.95
C THR A 161 5.83 -4.21 -17.85
N GLY A 162 6.81 -5.12 -17.89
CA GLY A 162 6.87 -6.27 -16.98
C GLY A 162 7.93 -6.19 -15.88
N ASN A 163 8.78 -5.17 -15.87
CA ASN A 163 9.89 -5.07 -14.91
C ASN A 163 10.35 -3.62 -14.68
N ASP A 164 11.06 -3.39 -13.57
CA ASP A 164 11.55 -2.06 -13.16
C ASP A 164 12.44 -1.38 -14.22
N ARG A 165 13.31 -2.14 -14.89
CA ARG A 165 14.24 -1.57 -15.88
C ARG A 165 13.47 -0.94 -17.03
N ASP A 166 12.46 -1.63 -17.54
CA ASP A 166 11.63 -1.15 -18.64
C ASP A 166 10.70 -0.02 -18.17
N ASN A 167 10.16 -0.10 -16.94
CA ASN A 167 9.40 1.00 -16.32
C ASN A 167 10.23 2.30 -16.31
N ARG A 168 11.47 2.23 -15.80
CA ARG A 168 12.35 3.40 -15.73
C ARG A 168 12.78 3.89 -17.11
N ALA A 169 12.98 2.99 -18.07
CA ALA A 169 13.28 3.37 -19.44
C ALA A 169 12.11 4.12 -20.10
N ALA A 170 10.88 3.66 -19.90
CA ALA A 170 9.66 4.32 -20.40
C ALA A 170 9.52 5.74 -19.84
N VAL A 171 9.66 5.92 -18.52
CA VAL A 171 9.62 7.26 -17.90
C VAL A 171 10.75 8.16 -18.43
N ARG A 172 11.98 7.62 -18.57
CA ARG A 172 13.14 8.37 -19.04
C ARG A 172 13.00 8.86 -20.48
N ALA A 173 12.23 8.17 -21.31
CA ALA A 173 12.03 8.53 -22.72
C ALA A 173 11.19 9.80 -22.91
N VAL A 174 10.46 10.24 -21.87
CA VAL A 174 9.48 11.33 -21.97
C VAL A 174 9.90 12.51 -21.10
N ALA A 175 9.88 13.72 -21.68
CA ALA A 175 10.14 14.94 -20.93
C ALA A 175 9.06 15.16 -19.85
N ALA A 176 9.44 15.78 -18.72
CA ALA A 176 8.55 15.97 -17.57
C ALA A 176 7.17 16.58 -17.90
N ALA A 177 7.11 17.50 -18.87
CA ALA A 177 5.86 18.14 -19.30
C ALA A 177 4.94 17.24 -20.15
N GLY A 178 5.50 16.16 -20.71
CA GLY A 178 4.82 15.18 -21.57
C GLY A 178 4.45 13.88 -20.86
N LEU A 179 4.85 13.67 -19.60
CA LEU A 179 4.50 12.47 -18.85
C LEU A 179 2.97 12.30 -18.74
N ASP A 180 2.47 11.15 -19.19
CA ASP A 180 1.07 10.77 -18.99
C ASP A 180 0.87 10.14 -17.61
N LEU A 181 0.84 10.99 -16.59
CA LEU A 181 0.69 10.56 -15.20
C LEU A 181 -0.68 9.92 -14.95
N VAL A 182 -0.66 8.77 -14.29
CA VAL A 182 -1.85 8.12 -13.71
C VAL A 182 -1.83 8.15 -12.18
N GLY A 183 -0.66 8.41 -11.58
CA GLY A 183 -0.53 8.61 -10.14
C GLY A 183 0.71 9.39 -9.72
N LEU A 184 0.61 10.04 -8.58
CA LEU A 184 1.66 10.84 -7.95
C LEU A 184 1.60 10.66 -6.42
N ALA A 185 2.68 10.23 -5.78
CA ALA A 185 2.85 10.36 -4.33
C ALA A 185 3.78 11.51 -4.02
N VAL A 186 3.47 12.27 -2.97
CA VAL A 186 4.28 13.40 -2.50
C VAL A 186 4.36 13.39 -0.98
N TYR A 187 5.53 13.75 -0.46
CA TYR A 187 5.78 13.90 0.97
C TYR A 187 6.39 15.27 1.28
N GLY A 188 6.07 15.84 2.44
CA GLY A 188 6.70 17.06 2.96
C GLY A 188 5.83 17.82 3.97
N PRO A 189 6.15 19.10 4.25
CA PRO A 189 5.35 19.94 5.15
C PRO A 189 3.89 20.01 4.70
N ARG A 190 2.94 19.86 5.64
CA ARG A 190 1.50 19.78 5.35
C ARG A 190 1.03 20.90 4.41
N ASN A 191 1.36 22.15 4.74
CA ASN A 191 0.96 23.33 3.94
C ASN A 191 1.50 23.28 2.49
N SER A 192 2.68 22.69 2.27
CA SER A 192 3.26 22.53 0.94
C SER A 192 2.55 21.42 0.16
N VAL A 193 2.26 20.30 0.82
CA VAL A 193 1.53 19.17 0.22
C VAL A 193 0.10 19.57 -0.14
N ASP A 194 -0.61 20.29 0.73
CA ASP A 194 -1.96 20.78 0.46
C ASP A 194 -2.02 21.70 -0.77
N LYS A 195 -0.98 22.53 -0.97
CA LYS A 195 -0.85 23.35 -2.18
C LYS A 195 -0.60 22.51 -3.43
N VAL A 196 0.12 21.38 -3.31
CA VAL A 196 0.36 20.47 -4.44
C VAL A 196 -0.95 19.84 -4.91
N VAL A 197 -1.72 19.26 -3.99
CA VAL A 197 -2.98 18.56 -4.30
C VAL A 197 -4.18 19.50 -4.49
N LYS A 198 -3.97 20.82 -4.52
CA LYS A 198 -5.05 21.79 -4.76
C LYS A 198 -5.75 21.50 -6.09
N GLY A 199 -7.07 21.31 -6.01
CA GLY A 199 -7.95 20.97 -7.13
C GLY A 199 -8.32 19.49 -7.20
N ALA A 200 -7.64 18.63 -6.43
CA ALA A 200 -8.03 17.24 -6.25
C ALA A 200 -9.14 17.11 -5.19
N ARG A 201 -9.86 15.99 -5.23
CA ARG A 201 -10.87 15.61 -4.26
C ARG A 201 -10.40 14.40 -3.44
N MET A 202 -10.86 14.29 -2.20
CA MET A 202 -10.60 13.11 -1.38
C MET A 202 -11.19 11.89 -2.10
N HIS A 203 -10.45 10.78 -2.14
CA HIS A 203 -10.94 9.54 -2.71
C HIS A 203 -12.12 9.00 -1.86
N PRO A 204 -13.21 8.51 -2.47
CA PRO A 204 -14.34 7.92 -1.76
C PRO A 204 -13.98 6.61 -1.06
#